data_AF-A0A218W3D1-F1
#
_entry.id   AF-A0A218W3D1-F1
#
_cell.length_a   1.000
_cell.length_b   1.000
_cell.length_c   1.000
_cell.angle_alpha   90.00
_cell.angle_beta   90.00
_cell.angle_gamma   90.00
#
_symmetry.space_group_name_H-M   'P 1'
#
loop_
_entity.id
_entity.type
_entity.pdbx_description
1 polymer ?
#
loop_
_entity_poly.entity_id
_entity_poly.type
_entity_poly.pdbx_seq_one_letter_code
_entity_poly.pdbx_strand_id
1 'polypeptide(L)'
;MTGGQYERDTELVVDEILSYVDRIVLPGDGMDAWVLDVDDTCISNVTYYKGKRYGCDPFEGAGFRAWAGKGECPAIPGVLRLYKKLIGCGFKVILITGRDKERLGQVTILNLHDQGFSGYQQLIMRTPEHKGQNAVAYKSNVRRQIVEGGYRIRGNVGDQWSDLQGEHVGDRTFKIPNPMYYVS
;
A
#
# COMPACT_ATOMS: atom_id res chain seq x y z
N MET A 1 -17.40 -8.02 -4.84
CA MET A 1 -17.38 -7.11 -3.67
C MET A 1 -18.67 -6.32 -3.58
N THR A 2 -19.81 -6.98 -3.38
CA THR A 2 -21.12 -6.33 -3.36
C THR A 2 -21.96 -6.73 -2.14
N GLY A 3 -21.47 -7.67 -1.32
CA GLY A 3 -22.16 -8.20 -0.14
C GLY A 3 -21.56 -7.76 1.21
N GLY A 4 -20.69 -6.75 1.22
CA GLY A 4 -20.13 -6.19 2.45
C GLY A 4 -19.06 -7.05 3.16
N GLN A 5 -18.74 -8.25 2.65
CA GLN A 5 -17.78 -9.15 3.30
C GLN A 5 -16.34 -8.66 3.15
N TYR A 6 -15.96 -8.15 1.97
CA TYR A 6 -14.65 -7.57 1.74
C TYR A 6 -14.36 -6.42 2.71
N GLU A 7 -15.35 -5.54 2.89
CA GLU A 7 -15.29 -4.42 3.80
C GLU A 7 -15.13 -4.92 5.23
N ARG A 8 -15.96 -5.88 5.69
CA ARG A 8 -15.85 -6.47 7.03
C ARG A 8 -14.50 -7.13 7.30
N ASP A 9 -13.97 -7.89 6.33
CA ASP A 9 -12.68 -8.56 6.46
C ASP A 9 -11.53 -7.55 6.51
N THR A 10 -11.60 -6.50 5.70
CA THR A 10 -10.62 -5.40 5.72
C THR A 10 -10.66 -4.64 7.04
N GLU A 11 -11.87 -4.33 7.52
CA GLU A 11 -12.08 -3.64 8.79
C GLU A 11 -11.56 -4.46 9.97
N LEU A 12 -11.79 -5.79 9.98
CA LEU A 12 -11.25 -6.69 10.99
C LEU A 12 -9.71 -6.62 11.06
N VAL A 13 -9.04 -6.67 9.91
CA VAL A 13 -7.57 -6.55 9.84
C VAL A 13 -7.11 -5.17 10.30
N VAL A 14 -7.82 -4.11 9.92
CA VAL A 14 -7.51 -2.74 10.36
C VAL A 14 -7.64 -2.60 11.88
N ASP A 15 -8.68 -3.16 12.48
CA ASP A 15 -8.88 -3.08 13.93
C ASP A 15 -7.81 -3.84 14.72
N GLU A 16 -7.33 -4.97 14.19
CA GLU A 16 -6.14 -5.67 14.71
C GLU A 16 -4.87 -4.82 14.61
N ILE A 17 -4.70 -4.09 13.51
CA ILE A 17 -3.58 -3.16 13.35
C ILE A 17 -3.68 -2.02 14.37
N LEU A 18 -4.84 -1.39 14.51
CA LEU A 18 -5.07 -0.30 15.46
C LEU A 18 -4.75 -0.74 16.90
N SER A 19 -5.22 -1.94 17.27
CA SER A 19 -4.95 -2.55 18.57
C SER A 19 -3.46 -2.85 18.80
N TYR A 20 -2.72 -3.16 17.73
CA TYR A 20 -1.28 -3.34 17.79
C TYR A 20 -0.53 -2.01 17.89
N VAL A 21 -0.94 -0.99 17.13
CA VAL A 21 -0.41 0.38 17.18
C VAL A 21 -0.49 0.94 18.59
N ASP A 22 -1.61 0.75 19.30
CA ASP A 22 -1.81 1.25 20.66
C ASP A 22 -0.88 0.62 21.71
N ARG A 23 -0.21 -0.49 21.38
CA ARG A 23 0.77 -1.16 22.26
C ARG A 23 2.21 -0.72 22.01
N ILE A 24 2.45 0.07 20.96
CA ILE A 24 3.79 0.53 20.62
C ILE A 24 4.05 1.87 21.31
N VAL A 25 5.12 1.92 22.11
CA VAL A 25 5.65 3.17 22.66
C VAL A 25 6.76 3.66 21.73
N LEU A 26 6.59 4.85 21.16
CA LEU A 26 7.60 5.46 20.30
C LEU A 26 8.70 6.11 21.15
N PRO A 27 9.99 5.90 20.84
CA PRO A 27 11.11 6.58 21.50
C PRO A 27 11.15 8.09 21.25
N GLY A 28 10.46 8.58 20.21
CA GLY A 28 10.41 10.01 19.85
C GLY A 28 11.59 10.50 19.02
N ASP A 29 12.50 9.63 18.59
CA ASP A 29 13.62 9.94 17.70
C ASP A 29 13.21 10.13 16.22
N GLY A 30 11.94 9.89 15.90
CA GLY A 30 11.39 10.04 14.55
C GLY A 30 11.75 8.91 13.59
N MET A 31 12.27 7.78 14.07
CA MET A 31 12.77 6.69 13.23
C MET A 31 11.82 5.48 13.13
N ASP A 32 10.66 5.51 13.78
CA ASP A 32 9.67 4.42 13.65
C ASP A 32 8.79 4.63 12.42
N ALA A 33 8.94 3.72 11.45
CA ALA A 33 8.24 3.75 10.19
C ALA A 33 7.09 2.74 10.12
N TRP A 34 6.11 3.05 9.28
CA TRP A 34 5.05 2.15 8.90
C TRP A 34 4.98 2.07 7.37
N VAL A 35 5.03 0.85 6.83
CA VAL A 35 4.99 0.63 5.38
C VAL A 35 3.58 0.29 4.94
N LEU A 36 3.10 0.95 3.88
CA LEU A 36 1.83 0.62 3.23
C LEU A 36 2.07 0.42 1.72
N ASP A 37 1.46 -0.61 1.14
CA ASP A 37 1.21 -0.64 -0.30
C ASP A 37 0.16 0.42 -0.71
N VAL A 38 0.04 0.71 -2.00
CA VAL A 38 -0.89 1.69 -2.56
C VAL A 38 -2.11 1.04 -3.21
N ASP A 39 -1.93 0.12 -4.15
CA ASP A 39 -2.99 -0.36 -5.05
C ASP A 39 -3.79 -1.49 -4.40
N ASP A 40 -5.09 -1.27 -4.20
CA ASP A 40 -5.96 -2.12 -3.37
C ASP A 40 -5.49 -2.27 -1.91
N THR A 41 -4.62 -1.37 -1.47
CA THR A 41 -4.25 -1.16 -0.05
C THR A 41 -4.68 0.22 0.44
N CYS A 42 -4.13 1.31 -0.12
CA CYS A 42 -4.58 2.67 0.22
C CYS A 42 -5.76 3.10 -0.65
N ILE A 43 -5.66 2.86 -1.96
CA ILE A 43 -6.65 3.26 -2.96
C ILE A 43 -7.13 2.05 -3.75
N SER A 44 -8.41 2.02 -4.08
CA SER A 44 -9.12 0.84 -4.57
C SER A 44 -9.19 0.81 -6.10
N ASN A 45 -8.91 -0.35 -6.70
CA ASN A 45 -9.08 -0.61 -8.12
C ASN A 45 -10.37 -1.38 -8.45
N VAL A 46 -11.25 -1.54 -7.47
CA VAL A 46 -12.50 -2.32 -7.61
C VAL A 46 -13.38 -1.82 -8.76
N THR A 47 -13.44 -0.51 -8.98
CA THR A 47 -14.21 0.08 -10.07
C THR A 47 -13.67 -0.34 -11.44
N TYR A 48 -12.34 -0.42 -11.60
CA TYR A 48 -11.71 -0.94 -12.81
C TYR A 48 -12.04 -2.41 -13.00
N TYR A 49 -11.82 -3.22 -11.96
CA TYR A 49 -11.98 -4.66 -12.03
C TYR A 49 -13.45 -5.08 -12.15
N LYS A 50 -14.42 -4.26 -11.75
CA LYS A 50 -15.84 -4.48 -12.07
C LYS A 50 -16.08 -4.61 -13.58
N GLY A 51 -15.42 -3.77 -14.38
CA GLY A 51 -15.44 -3.84 -15.84
C GLY A 51 -14.64 -5.00 -16.43
N LYS A 52 -13.84 -5.69 -15.60
CA LYS A 52 -13.02 -6.86 -15.94
C LYS A 52 -13.52 -8.15 -15.25
N ARG A 53 -14.83 -8.20 -14.97
CA ARG A 53 -15.51 -9.32 -14.28
C ARG A 53 -14.79 -9.73 -12.99
N TYR A 54 -14.34 -8.76 -12.21
CA TYR A 54 -13.59 -8.93 -10.96
C TYR A 54 -12.31 -9.78 -11.09
N GLY A 55 -11.62 -9.66 -12.23
CA GLY A 55 -10.37 -10.38 -12.47
C GLY A 55 -10.51 -11.64 -13.32
N CYS A 56 -11.73 -12.00 -13.74
CA CYS A 56 -11.93 -13.10 -14.69
C CYS A 56 -11.45 -12.77 -16.11
N ASP A 57 -11.32 -11.49 -16.45
CA ASP A 57 -10.72 -11.07 -17.72
C ASP A 57 -9.19 -11.00 -17.60
N PRO A 58 -8.44 -11.36 -18.65
CA PRO A 58 -6.98 -11.23 -18.66
C PRO A 58 -6.51 -9.81 -18.36
N PHE A 59 -5.41 -9.70 -17.63
CA PHE A 59 -4.82 -8.40 -17.31
C PHE A 59 -4.21 -7.74 -18.55
N GLU A 60 -4.63 -6.52 -18.83
CA GLU A 60 -4.10 -5.69 -19.90
C GLU A 60 -3.37 -4.47 -19.31
N GLY A 61 -2.04 -4.52 -19.29
CA GLY A 61 -1.23 -3.47 -18.66
C GLY A 61 -1.45 -2.07 -19.25
N ALA A 62 -1.72 -1.96 -20.56
CA ALA A 62 -2.03 -0.67 -21.18
C ALA A 62 -3.39 -0.11 -20.73
N GLY A 63 -4.41 -0.98 -20.65
CA GLY A 63 -5.74 -0.61 -20.17
C GLY A 63 -5.73 -0.19 -18.70
N PHE A 64 -5.03 -0.93 -17.84
CA PHE A 64 -4.89 -0.56 -16.44
C PHE A 64 -4.16 0.77 -16.28
N ARG A 65 -3.06 1.00 -17.01
CA ARG A 65 -2.35 2.29 -16.97
C ARG A 65 -3.22 3.45 -17.41
N ALA A 66 -4.01 3.29 -18.47
CA ALA A 66 -4.92 4.34 -18.93
C ALA A 66 -6.00 4.65 -17.88
N TRP A 67 -6.52 3.63 -17.18
CA TRP A 67 -7.46 3.82 -16.09
C TRP A 67 -6.82 4.48 -14.86
N ALA A 68 -5.67 3.99 -14.40
CA ALA A 68 -4.94 4.56 -13.27
C ALA A 68 -4.51 6.01 -13.55
N GLY A 69 -4.24 6.33 -14.82
CA GLY A 69 -3.94 7.67 -15.31
C GLY A 69 -5.08 8.68 -15.16
N LYS A 70 -6.31 8.24 -14.84
CA LYS A 70 -7.42 9.15 -14.50
C LYS A 70 -7.30 9.73 -13.10
N GLY A 71 -6.61 9.03 -12.18
CA GLY A 71 -6.43 9.52 -10.80
C GLY A 71 -7.70 9.51 -9.95
N GLU A 72 -8.64 8.62 -10.24
CA GLU A 72 -9.96 8.56 -9.60
C GLU A 72 -10.15 7.31 -8.71
N CYS A 73 -9.05 6.69 -8.26
CA CYS A 73 -9.11 5.49 -7.41
C CYS A 73 -9.58 5.91 -6.00
N PRO A 74 -10.73 5.43 -5.48
CA PRO A 74 -11.21 5.88 -4.18
C PRO A 74 -10.39 5.29 -3.03
N ALA A 75 -10.32 5.98 -1.88
CA ALA A 75 -9.72 5.43 -0.65
C ALA A 75 -10.40 4.14 -0.22
N ILE A 76 -9.62 3.21 0.34
CA ILE A 76 -10.16 2.13 1.17
C ILE A 76 -10.42 2.70 2.58
N PRO A 77 -11.69 2.81 3.03
CA PRO A 77 -12.02 3.60 4.23
C PRO A 77 -11.30 3.17 5.51
N GLY A 78 -11.22 1.85 5.77
CA GLY A 78 -10.50 1.32 6.92
C GLY A 78 -9.02 1.66 6.91
N VAL A 79 -8.37 1.56 5.75
CA VAL A 79 -6.93 1.89 5.62
C VAL A 79 -6.69 3.39 5.73
N LEU A 80 -7.62 4.24 5.25
CA LEU A 80 -7.54 5.68 5.50
C LEU A 80 -7.67 6.01 7.00
N ARG A 81 -8.55 5.31 7.74
CA ARG A 81 -8.65 5.43 9.21
C ARG A 81 -7.33 5.05 9.88
N LEU A 82 -6.75 3.92 9.49
CA LEU A 82 -5.43 3.48 9.96
C LEU A 82 -4.36 4.53 9.66
N TYR A 83 -4.28 5.02 8.43
CA TYR A 83 -3.30 6.02 8.02
C TYR A 83 -3.34 7.27 8.90
N LYS A 84 -4.54 7.82 9.13
CA LYS A 84 -4.73 8.99 10.00
C LYS A 84 -4.28 8.71 11.43
N LYS A 85 -4.57 7.51 11.98
CA LYS A 85 -4.08 7.09 13.30
C LYS A 85 -2.55 7.04 13.33
N LEU A 86 -1.91 6.44 12.33
CA LEU A 86 -0.44 6.31 12.26
C LEU A 86 0.24 7.69 12.23
N ILE A 87 -0.24 8.59 11.37
CA ILE A 87 0.25 9.98 11.30
C ILE A 87 0.04 10.69 12.64
N GLY A 88 -1.16 10.58 13.24
CA GLY A 88 -1.48 11.20 14.53
C GLY A 88 -0.65 10.67 15.71
N CYS A 89 -0.23 9.41 15.66
CA CYS A 89 0.68 8.83 16.64
C CYS A 89 2.16 9.16 16.41
N GLY A 90 2.51 9.82 15.29
CA GLY A 90 3.88 10.23 14.98
C GLY A 90 4.73 9.21 14.21
N PHE A 91 4.13 8.13 13.69
CA PHE A 91 4.83 7.20 12.81
C PHE A 91 5.22 7.86 11.49
N LYS A 92 6.36 7.44 10.94
CA LYS A 92 6.79 7.81 9.58
C LYS A 92 6.19 6.85 8.58
N VAL A 93 5.03 7.22 8.03
CA VAL A 93 4.37 6.37 7.03
C VAL A 93 5.11 6.47 5.69
N ILE A 94 5.57 5.33 5.16
CA ILE A 94 6.27 5.22 3.87
C ILE A 94 5.42 4.34 2.95
N LEU A 95 5.10 4.87 1.77
CA LEU A 95 4.30 4.17 0.77
C LEU A 95 5.22 3.50 -0.25
N ILE A 96 5.00 2.22 -0.56
CA ILE A 96 5.77 1.49 -1.58
C ILE A 96 4.81 0.90 -2.61
N THR A 97 4.92 1.29 -3.87
CA THR A 97 4.01 0.85 -4.94
C THR A 97 4.73 0.27 -6.14
N GLY A 98 4.06 -0.68 -6.82
CA GLY A 98 4.47 -1.18 -8.13
C GLY A 98 4.21 -0.21 -9.28
N ARG A 99 3.52 0.92 -9.06
CA ARG A 99 3.28 1.93 -10.10
C ARG A 99 4.58 2.51 -10.63
N ASP A 100 4.59 2.76 -11.94
CA ASP A 100 5.69 3.37 -12.66
C ASP A 100 5.75 4.88 -12.39
N LYS A 101 6.89 5.37 -11.91
CA LYS A 101 7.10 6.75 -11.50
C LYS A 101 6.96 7.73 -12.66
N GLU A 102 7.52 7.39 -13.81
CA GLU A 102 7.56 8.28 -14.97
C GLU A 102 6.17 8.48 -15.57
N ARG A 103 5.37 7.41 -15.61
CA ARG A 103 4.05 7.41 -16.25
C ARG A 103 2.92 7.76 -15.29
N LEU A 104 3.02 7.35 -14.02
CA LEU A 104 1.93 7.44 -13.05
C LEU A 104 2.29 8.26 -11.80
N GLY A 105 3.48 8.84 -11.72
CA GLY A 105 3.96 9.56 -10.52
C GLY A 105 3.04 10.69 -10.09
N GLN A 106 2.87 11.70 -10.95
CA GLN A 106 2.10 12.89 -10.62
C GLN A 106 0.63 12.55 -10.30
N VAL A 107 0.00 11.70 -11.13
CA VAL A 107 -1.41 11.32 -10.94
C VAL A 107 -1.61 10.50 -9.66
N THR A 108 -0.65 9.64 -9.28
CA THR A 108 -0.74 8.87 -8.03
C THR A 108 -0.64 9.78 -6.82
N ILE A 109 0.25 10.78 -6.84
CA ILE A 109 0.38 11.76 -5.76
C ILE A 109 -0.93 12.55 -5.59
N LEU A 110 -1.49 13.06 -6.69
CA LEU A 110 -2.74 13.82 -6.67
C LEU A 110 -3.90 12.95 -6.18
N ASN A 111 -4.03 11.74 -6.70
CA ASN A 111 -5.06 10.80 -6.26
C ASN A 111 -4.93 10.49 -4.77
N LEU A 112 -3.73 10.20 -4.26
CA LEU A 112 -3.52 9.92 -2.83
C LEU A 112 -3.91 11.12 -1.97
N HIS A 113 -3.47 12.32 -2.37
CA HIS A 113 -3.81 13.57 -1.70
C HIS A 113 -5.32 13.79 -1.64
N ASP A 114 -6.01 13.67 -2.77
CA ASP A 114 -7.46 13.91 -2.88
C ASP A 114 -8.29 12.88 -2.10
N GLN A 115 -7.74 11.67 -1.92
CA GLN A 115 -8.31 10.61 -1.09
C GLN A 115 -7.93 10.71 0.39
N GLY A 116 -7.20 11.77 0.80
CA GLY A 116 -6.87 12.05 2.20
C GLY A 116 -5.58 11.40 2.72
N PHE A 117 -4.76 10.81 1.83
CA PHE A 117 -3.43 10.29 2.16
C PHE A 117 -2.36 11.37 1.95
N SER A 118 -2.38 12.38 2.82
CA SER A 118 -1.42 13.48 2.83
C SER A 118 -0.51 13.43 4.06
N GLY A 119 0.76 13.81 3.91
CA GLY A 119 1.71 13.91 5.03
C GLY A 119 2.53 12.64 5.29
N TYR A 120 2.53 11.68 4.36
CA TYR A 120 3.43 10.53 4.41
C TYR A 120 4.89 11.00 4.28
N GLN A 121 5.82 10.25 4.88
CA GLN A 121 7.25 10.53 4.87
C GLN A 121 7.83 10.39 3.46
N GLN A 122 7.42 9.36 2.72
CA GLN A 122 7.90 9.11 1.36
C GLN A 122 6.92 8.26 0.57
N LEU A 123 6.85 8.49 -0.74
CA LEU A 123 6.24 7.59 -1.73
C LEU A 123 7.35 7.04 -2.63
N ILE A 124 7.53 5.72 -2.62
CA ILE A 124 8.54 5.02 -3.40
C ILE A 124 7.84 4.23 -4.50
N MET A 125 8.22 4.53 -5.75
CA MET A 125 7.60 4.01 -6.97
C MET A 125 8.65 3.30 -7.82
N ARG A 126 8.21 2.44 -8.74
CA ARG A 126 9.13 1.81 -9.69
C ARG A 126 9.67 2.83 -10.68
N THR A 127 10.96 2.70 -10.97
CA THR A 127 11.70 3.46 -11.99
C THR A 127 12.26 2.50 -13.04
N PRO A 128 12.81 2.99 -14.17
CA PRO A 128 13.43 2.13 -15.17
C PRO A 128 14.53 1.20 -14.62
N GLU A 129 15.25 1.59 -13.56
CA GLU A 129 16.27 0.72 -12.93
C GLU A 129 15.68 -0.57 -12.32
N HIS A 130 14.39 -0.59 -12.02
CA HIS A 130 13.69 -1.74 -11.44
C HIS A 130 13.09 -2.67 -12.51
N LYS A 131 13.33 -2.39 -13.80
CA LYS A 131 12.79 -3.19 -14.90
C LYS A 131 13.29 -4.63 -14.81
N GLY A 132 12.37 -5.58 -14.89
CA GLY A 132 12.66 -7.02 -14.81
C GLY A 132 12.75 -7.59 -13.39
N GLN A 133 12.74 -6.76 -12.34
CA GLN A 133 12.65 -7.24 -10.95
C GLN A 133 11.22 -7.66 -10.63
N ASN A 134 11.02 -8.85 -10.05
CA ASN A 134 9.72 -9.26 -9.52
C ASN A 134 9.28 -8.38 -8.33
N ALA A 135 8.03 -8.52 -7.89
CA ALA A 135 7.48 -7.65 -6.85
C ALA A 135 8.17 -7.85 -5.50
N VAL A 136 8.41 -9.11 -5.12
CA VAL A 136 9.09 -9.45 -3.84
C VAL A 136 10.49 -8.84 -3.77
N ALA A 137 11.32 -9.02 -4.80
CA ALA A 137 12.69 -8.53 -4.83
C ALA A 137 12.74 -7.00 -4.80
N TYR A 138 11.88 -6.34 -5.60
CA TYR A 138 11.77 -4.88 -5.60
C TYR A 138 11.39 -4.34 -4.21
N LYS A 139 10.32 -4.86 -3.59
CA LYS A 139 9.85 -4.37 -2.29
C LYS A 139 10.77 -4.78 -1.13
N SER A 140 11.52 -5.87 -1.25
CA SER A 140 12.56 -6.23 -0.28
C SER A 140 13.72 -5.24 -0.32
N ASN A 141 14.22 -4.89 -1.51
CA ASN A 141 15.28 -3.89 -1.68
C ASN A 141 14.83 -2.50 -1.21
N VAL A 142 13.64 -2.09 -1.67
CA VAL A 142 12.64 -1.34 -0.91
C VAL A 142 12.94 -1.06 0.57
N ARG A 143 12.46 -2.02 1.36
CA ARG A 143 12.51 -2.01 2.81
C ARG A 143 13.93 -2.08 3.37
N ARG A 144 14.86 -2.75 2.68
CA ARG A 144 16.28 -2.74 3.05
C ARG A 144 16.83 -1.30 3.06
N GLN A 145 16.58 -0.51 2.02
CA GLN A 145 17.02 0.89 1.97
C GLN A 145 16.37 1.75 3.07
N ILE A 146 15.11 1.46 3.43
CA ILE A 146 14.43 2.13 4.55
C ILE A 146 15.15 1.81 5.87
N VAL A 147 15.47 0.55 6.14
CA VAL A 147 16.18 0.12 7.35
C VAL A 147 17.63 0.64 7.38
N GLU A 148 18.34 0.59 6.25
CA GLU A 148 19.70 1.17 6.11
C GLU A 148 19.69 2.70 6.30
N GLY A 149 18.58 3.36 5.98
CA GLY A 149 18.33 4.76 6.30
C GLY A 149 18.07 5.04 7.79
N GLY A 150 18.08 4.00 8.63
CA GLY A 150 17.93 4.08 10.09
C GLY A 150 16.50 3.89 10.59
N TYR A 151 15.52 3.73 9.71
CA TYR A 151 14.14 3.52 10.14
C TYR A 151 13.92 2.11 10.72
N ARG A 152 13.07 2.03 11.74
CA ARG A 152 12.53 0.78 12.29
C ARG A 152 11.14 0.56 11.72
N ILE A 153 10.97 -0.45 10.88
CA ILE A 153 9.66 -0.76 10.30
C ILE A 153 8.84 -1.51 11.35
N ARG A 154 7.91 -0.80 11.99
CA ARG A 154 7.05 -1.34 13.07
C ARG A 154 5.85 -2.12 12.53
N GLY A 155 5.43 -1.82 11.31
CA GLY A 155 4.34 -2.51 10.63
C GLY A 155 4.43 -2.39 9.12
N ASN A 156 3.94 -3.40 8.42
CA ASN A 156 3.88 -3.46 6.96
C ASN A 156 2.53 -4.04 6.52
N VAL A 157 1.79 -3.29 5.70
CA VAL A 157 0.43 -3.63 5.26
C VAL A 157 0.39 -3.68 3.74
N GLY A 158 -0.21 -4.73 3.20
CA GLY A 158 -0.41 -4.89 1.78
C GLY A 158 -1.51 -5.90 1.46
N ASP A 159 -2.02 -5.81 0.25
CA ASP A 159 -3.05 -6.69 -0.28
C ASP A 159 -2.46 -7.89 -1.02
N GLN A 160 -1.14 -7.93 -1.25
CA GLN A 160 -0.43 -9.05 -1.86
C GLN A 160 0.59 -9.65 -0.91
N TRP A 161 0.84 -10.96 -1.03
CA TRP A 161 1.93 -11.60 -0.29
C TRP A 161 3.30 -11.05 -0.71
N SER A 162 3.45 -10.56 -1.94
CA SER A 162 4.67 -9.92 -2.42
C SER A 162 5.01 -8.61 -1.69
N ASP A 163 4.04 -7.99 -1.01
CA ASP A 163 4.26 -6.82 -0.16
C ASP A 163 4.87 -7.19 1.20
N LEU A 164 4.62 -8.42 1.64
CA LEU A 164 4.80 -8.89 3.01
C LEU A 164 5.84 -10.02 3.14
N GLN A 165 6.42 -10.45 2.03
CA GLN A 165 7.44 -11.50 1.94
C GLN A 165 8.81 -10.94 1.55
N GLY A 166 9.83 -11.78 1.70
CA GLY A 166 11.24 -11.43 1.48
C GLY A 166 11.88 -10.86 2.74
N GLU A 167 12.81 -9.93 2.58
CA GLU A 167 13.61 -9.41 3.69
C GLU A 167 13.07 -8.07 4.21
N HIS A 168 13.45 -7.72 5.45
CA HIS A 168 13.10 -6.44 6.09
C HIS A 168 11.59 -6.15 6.14
N VAL A 169 10.76 -7.17 6.36
CA VAL A 169 9.29 -7.02 6.36
C VAL A 169 8.74 -6.21 7.53
N GLY A 170 9.57 -5.91 8.53
CA GLY A 170 9.22 -5.19 9.75
C GLY A 170 8.80 -6.12 10.89
N ASP A 171 8.48 -5.53 12.03
CA ASP A 171 8.14 -6.25 13.27
C ASP A 171 6.84 -7.08 13.14
N ARG A 172 5.89 -6.59 12.33
CA ARG A 172 4.62 -7.29 12.06
C ARG A 172 4.09 -6.97 10.67
N THR A 173 3.59 -7.99 9.98
CA THR A 173 2.94 -7.86 8.67
C THR A 173 1.44 -8.08 8.77
N PHE A 174 0.68 -7.40 7.92
CA PHE A 174 -0.78 -7.49 7.88
C PHE A 174 -1.27 -7.57 6.44
N LYS A 175 -1.95 -8.68 6.13
CA LYS A 175 -2.51 -8.96 4.81
C LYS A 175 -3.97 -8.54 4.77
N ILE A 176 -4.32 -7.60 3.92
CA ILE A 176 -5.73 -7.27 3.63
C ILE A 176 -6.22 -8.08 2.43
N PRO A 177 -7.54 -8.35 2.30
CA PRO A 177 -8.05 -9.20 1.23
C PRO A 177 -7.89 -8.52 -0.14
N ASN A 178 -7.56 -9.30 -1.17
CA ASN A 178 -7.74 -8.90 -2.56
C ASN A 178 -8.05 -10.16 -3.40
N PRO A 179 -9.30 -10.35 -3.84
CA PRO A 179 -9.69 -11.51 -4.63
C PRO A 179 -9.54 -11.29 -6.15
N MET A 180 -9.15 -10.10 -6.60
CA MET A 180 -9.23 -9.69 -8.02
C MET A 180 -8.01 -10.07 -8.85
N TYR A 181 -6.82 -10.14 -8.23
CA TYR A 181 -5.58 -10.44 -8.94
C TYR A 181 -4.49 -10.94 -7.98
N TYR A 182 -3.42 -11.45 -8.59
CA TYR A 182 -2.25 -11.95 -7.90
C TYR A 182 -0.97 -11.32 -8.46
N VAL A 183 -0.06 -10.90 -7.58
CA VAL A 183 1.25 -10.33 -7.95
C VAL A 183 2.36 -11.09 -7.22
N SER A 184 3.32 -11.60 -8.00
CA SER A 184 4.54 -12.31 -7.53
C SER A 184 5.82 -11.54 -7.85
#